data_AF-A0A3C0PMI5-F1
#
_entry.id   AF-A0A3C0PMI5-F1
#
_cell.length_a   1.000
_cell.length_b   1.000
_cell.length_c   1.000
_cell.angle_alpha   90.00
_cell.angle_beta   90.00
_cell.angle_gamma   90.00
#
_symmetry.space_group_name_H-M   'P 1'
#
loop_
_entity.id
_entity.type
_entity.pdbx_description
1 polymer ?
#
loop_
_entity_poly.entity_id
_entity_poly.type
_entity_poly.pdbx_seq_one_letter_code
_entity_poly.pdbx_strand_id
1 'polypeptide(L)' 'MADQKHEHGSMSTDDQEKTFGSFVGVVSKSVVVITVALVLLYLING' A
#
# COMPACT_ATOMS: atom_id res chain seq x y z
N MET A 1 29.53 14.54 21.16
CA MET A 1 28.74 14.04 20.01
C MET A 1 29.27 12.65 19.64
N ALA A 2 29.05 11.68 20.51
CA ALA A 2 29.33 10.26 20.33
C ALA A 2 28.43 9.54 21.33
N ASP A 3 28.04 8.30 21.06
CA ASP A 3 27.24 7.41 21.92
C ASP A 3 25.71 7.39 21.76
N GLN A 4 25.16 7.68 20.58
CA GLN A 4 23.93 6.98 20.17
C GLN A 4 24.36 5.67 19.49
N LYS A 5 24.60 4.64 20.30
CA LYS A 5 24.94 3.30 19.82
C LYS A 5 23.68 2.69 19.20
N HIS A 6 23.46 2.95 17.92
CA HIS A 6 22.33 2.38 17.19
C HIS A 6 22.50 0.86 17.12
N GLU A 7 21.60 0.12 17.77
CA GLU A 7 21.54 -1.33 17.63
C GLU A 7 20.86 -1.67 16.30
N HIS A 8 21.59 -2.37 15.44
CA HIS A 8 21.06 -2.77 14.14
C HIS A 8 19.75 -3.56 14.31
N GLY A 9 18.67 -3.09 13.69
CA GLY A 9 17.36 -3.74 13.74
C GLY A 9 16.50 -3.40 14.96
N SER A 10 16.94 -2.49 15.84
CA SER A 10 16.12 -2.02 16.97
C SER A 10 15.25 -0.81 16.64
N MET A 11 15.30 -0.31 15.40
CA MET A 11 14.42 0.76 14.95
C MET A 11 12.97 0.27 14.91
N SER A 12 12.05 1.03 15.50
CA SER A 12 10.62 0.75 15.37
C SER A 12 10.19 0.81 13.90
N THR A 13 9.34 -0.15 13.52
CA THR A 13 8.76 -0.31 12.20
C THR A 13 7.27 0.05 12.14
N ASP A 14 6.72 0.59 13.22
CA ASP A 14 5.26 0.79 13.38
C ASP A 14 4.66 1.64 12.24
N ASP A 15 5.36 2.71 11.86
CA ASP A 15 4.92 3.60 10.77
C ASP A 15 5.01 2.92 9.40
N GLN A 16 6.05 2.12 9.18
CA GLN A 16 6.28 1.38 7.94
C GLN A 16 5.22 0.28 7.78
N GLU A 17 4.92 -0.46 8.84
CA GLU A 17 3.90 -1.52 8.83
C GLU A 17 2.51 -0.94 8.59
N LYS A 18 2.17 0.16 9.25
CA LYS A 18 0.91 0.89 9.00
C LYS A 18 0.81 1.40 7.57
N THR A 19 1.91 1.91 7.02
CA THR A 19 1.99 2.38 5.63
C THR A 19 1.80 1.21 4.67
N PHE A 20 2.46 0.08 4.90
CA PHE A 20 2.31 -1.11 4.08
C PHE A 20 0.87 -1.63 4.09
N GLY A 21 0.24 -1.73 5.27
CA GLY A 21 -1.18 -2.12 5.37
C GLY A 21 -2.10 -1.18 4.58
N SER A 22 -1.85 0.13 4.67
CA SER A 22 -2.60 1.14 3.92
C SER A 22 -2.37 1.00 2.41
N PHE A 23 -1.12 0.79 1.98
CA PHE A 23 -0.74 0.58 0.59
C PHE A 23 -1.45 -0.63 -0.01
N VAL A 24 -1.42 -1.78 0.66
CA VAL A 24 -2.13 -3.00 0.21
C VAL A 24 -3.62 -2.71 0.06
N GLY A 25 -4.23 -2.05 1.04
CA GLY A 25 -5.65 -1.68 0.99
C GLY A 25 -6.01 -0.77 -0.19
N VAL A 26 -5.18 0.23 -0.49
CA VAL A 26 -5.35 1.13 -1.64
C VAL A 26 -5.21 0.35 -2.95
N VAL A 27 -4.14 -0.43 -3.10
CA VAL A 27 -3.87 -1.20 -4.33
C VAL A 27 -5.00 -2.19 -4.61
N SER A 28 -5.45 -2.96 -3.61
CA SER A 28 -6.55 -3.92 -3.78
C SER A 28 -7.84 -3.24 -4.24
N LYS A 29 -8.20 -2.10 -3.64
CA LYS A 29 -9.40 -1.34 -4.05
C LYS A 29 -9.25 -0.78 -5.46
N SER A 30 -8.09 -0.22 -5.80
CA SER A 30 -7.81 0.32 -7.13
C SER A 30 -7.94 -0.75 -8.22
N VAL A 31 -7.42 -1.96 -7.99
CA VAL A 31 -7.58 -3.08 -8.93
C VAL A 31 -9.06 -3.39 -9.17
N VAL A 32 -9.84 -3.55 -8.11
CA VAL A 32 -11.30 -3.83 -8.22
C VAL A 32 -12.01 -2.73 -9.01
N VAL A 33 -11.74 -1.46 -8.70
CA VAL A 33 -12.36 -0.32 -9.38
C VAL A 33 -12.01 -0.31 -10.87
N ILE A 34 -10.74 -0.49 -11.22
CA ILE A 34 -10.30 -0.51 -12.62
C ILE A 34 -10.94 -1.69 -13.37
N THR A 35 -10.96 -2.88 -12.77
CA THR A 35 -11.60 -4.05 -13.39
C THR A 35 -13.08 -3.81 -13.66
N VAL A 36 -13.83 -3.29 -12.68
CA VAL A 36 -15.26 -2.97 -12.86
C VAL A 36 -15.44 -1.91 -13.94
N ALA A 37 -14.62 -0.86 -13.94
CA ALA A 37 -14.68 0.20 -14.95
C ALA A 37 -14.45 -0.35 -16.37
N LEU A 38 -13.49 -1.26 -16.55
CA LEU A 38 -13.22 -1.90 -17.84
C LEU A 38 -14.38 -2.80 -18.29
N VAL A 39 -14.97 -3.57 -17.37
CA VAL A 39 -16.17 -4.38 -17.67
C VAL A 39 -17.34 -3.50 -18.09
N LEU A 40 -17.61 -2.41 -17.36
CA LEU A 40 -18.67 -1.46 -17.72
C LEU A 40 -18.41 -0.78 -19.06
N LEU A 41 -17.16 -0.38 -19.32
CA LEU A 41 -16.77 0.20 -20.61
C LEU A 41 -17.04 -0.77 -21.76
N TYR A 42 -16.74 -2.05 -21.56
CA TYR A 42 -17.06 -3.10 -22.52
C TYR A 42 -18.57 -3.28 -22.70
N LEU A 43 -19.36 -3.31 -21.63
CA LEU A 43 -20.81 -3.48 -21.73
C LEU A 43 -21.54 -2.30 -22.39
N ILE A 44 -21.01 -1.08 -22.25
CA ILE A 44 -21.60 0.14 -22.83
C ILE A 44 -21.19 0.31 -24.30
N ASN A 45 -19.95 -0.04 -24.66
CA ASN A 45 -19.42 0.13 -26.02
C ASN A 45 -19.46 -1.16 -26.87
N GLY A 46 -19.83 -2.29 -26.27
CA GLY A 46 -19.94 -3.60 -26.92
C GLY A 46 -21.20 -3.76 -27.75
#